data_AF-A0A3L7NDU9-F1
#
_entry.id   AF-A0A3L7NDU9-F1
#
_cell.length_a   1.000
_cell.length_b   1.000
_cell.length_c   1.000
_cell.angle_alpha   90.00
_cell.angle_beta   90.00
_cell.angle_gamma   90.00
#
_symmetry.space_group_name_H-M   'P 1'
#
loop_
_entity.id
_entity.type
_entity.pdbx_description
1 polymer ?
#
loop_
_entity_poly.entity_id
_entity_poly.type
_entity_poly.pdbx_seq_one_letter_code
_entity_poly.pdbx_strand_id
1 'polypeptide(L)'
;IHGIDSVNSTIKSMVPFTTQGGVRGSVFSQPGTNFLWNIAYAKPVMPAGTPAVQSVMMPKHGVYKAGDTLSVVLKFNAAVVVTGKPVIEALLPGSGKVIQIMYAGGSGSQTLTFKMTIPAGLMANQALMANQGVVFGQKLVLEGGTIKGKKTGADVPLELPALAAAVADRIRIDSTPPQLMQTALWTSSAPKGMTMITQSFTFNEAVRVAGRPIVTALVGGVPVHFTYKTGAGTKTLTFTAMVPMAVGGMAIRPLMSVSFGQGASLMDTVGNMLDARSFSQSWMMLGATTIPVGSAGVGGAVTPVK
;
A
#
# COMPACT_ATOMS: atom_id res chain seq x y z
N ILE A 1 56.46 -15.39 -19.96
CA ILE A 1 56.25 -15.05 -18.53
C ILE A 1 55.85 -16.35 -17.83
N HIS A 2 56.53 -16.64 -16.73
CA HIS A 2 56.55 -17.90 -15.97
C HIS A 2 55.19 -18.41 -15.48
N GLY A 3 55.09 -19.75 -15.34
CA GLY A 3 54.30 -20.41 -14.30
C GLY A 3 52.81 -20.65 -14.60
N ILE A 4 52.49 -21.81 -15.17
CA ILE A 4 51.23 -22.49 -14.84
C ILE A 4 51.61 -23.84 -14.23
N ASP A 5 51.94 -23.81 -12.94
CA ASP A 5 51.96 -25.02 -12.13
C ASP A 5 50.51 -25.37 -11.76
N SER A 6 50.09 -26.54 -12.21
CA SER A 6 49.12 -27.45 -11.60
C SER A 6 48.03 -26.85 -10.69
N VAL A 7 46.90 -26.42 -11.27
CA VAL A 7 45.61 -26.46 -10.55
C VAL A 7 44.44 -26.82 -11.48
N ASN A 8 43.80 -27.94 -11.14
CA ASN A 8 42.42 -28.33 -11.44
C ASN A 8 42.02 -28.72 -12.88
N SER A 9 41.57 -29.96 -12.99
CA SER A 9 41.11 -30.69 -14.18
C SER A 9 39.75 -30.22 -14.73
N THR A 10 39.50 -28.91 -14.87
CA THR A 10 38.18 -28.41 -15.33
C THR A 10 38.24 -27.38 -16.46
N ILE A 11 39.22 -27.48 -17.38
CA ILE A 11 39.17 -26.74 -18.65
C ILE A 11 38.28 -27.53 -19.63
N LYS A 12 36.98 -27.20 -19.69
CA LYS A 12 36.00 -27.95 -20.51
C LYS A 12 36.08 -27.72 -22.02
N SER A 13 36.64 -26.61 -22.49
CA SER A 13 37.01 -26.42 -23.90
C SER A 13 37.70 -25.07 -24.10
N MET A 14 38.84 -25.05 -24.80
CA MET A 14 39.38 -23.84 -25.40
C MET A 14 38.69 -23.61 -26.75
N VAL A 15 37.98 -22.49 -26.91
CA VAL A 15 37.48 -22.07 -28.22
C VAL A 15 38.39 -20.96 -28.74
N PRO A 16 39.19 -21.19 -29.79
CA PRO A 16 39.94 -20.12 -30.43
C PRO A 16 38.95 -19.18 -31.11
N PHE A 17 39.05 -17.88 -30.83
CA PHE A 17 38.34 -16.84 -31.57
C PHE A 17 39.32 -15.77 -32.01
N THR A 18 39.07 -15.19 -33.18
CA THR A 18 39.90 -14.13 -33.76
C THR A 18 39.19 -12.80 -33.54
N THR A 19 39.81 -11.86 -32.83
CA THR A 19 39.38 -10.46 -32.86
C THR A 19 40.02 -9.75 -34.05
N GLN A 20 39.32 -8.73 -34.57
CA GLN A 20 39.87 -7.76 -35.51
C GLN A 20 41.10 -7.11 -34.84
N GLY A 21 42.31 -7.52 -35.24
CA GLY A 21 43.57 -7.09 -34.59
C GLY A 21 44.61 -8.20 -34.33
N GLY A 22 44.31 -9.47 -34.57
CA GLY A 22 45.33 -10.53 -34.69
C GLY A 22 45.88 -11.12 -33.38
N VAL A 23 45.37 -10.75 -32.21
CA VAL A 23 45.77 -11.36 -30.94
C VAL A 23 44.97 -12.65 -30.69
N ARG A 24 45.65 -13.80 -30.66
CA ARG A 24 45.07 -15.10 -30.29
C ARG A 24 44.88 -15.17 -28.78
N GLY A 25 43.66 -14.97 -28.29
CA GLY A 25 43.28 -15.16 -26.89
C GLY A 25 42.59 -16.50 -26.65
N SER A 26 42.78 -17.09 -25.48
CA SER A 26 41.96 -18.21 -24.99
C SER A 26 40.97 -17.66 -23.97
N VAL A 27 39.69 -17.98 -24.10
CA VAL A 27 38.71 -17.80 -23.01
C VAL A 27 38.45 -19.13 -22.31
N PHE A 28 38.39 -19.09 -20.99
CA PHE A 28 37.93 -20.22 -20.18
C PHE A 28 36.68 -19.83 -19.38
N SER A 29 35.77 -20.79 -19.20
CA SER A 29 34.62 -20.61 -18.30
C SER A 29 35.11 -20.63 -16.86
N GLN A 30 34.84 -19.58 -16.08
CA GLN A 30 35.08 -19.64 -14.64
C GLN A 30 33.91 -20.38 -13.95
N PRO A 31 34.16 -21.50 -13.24
CA PRO A 31 33.12 -22.24 -12.53
C PRO A 31 32.35 -21.31 -11.57
N GLY A 32 31.01 -21.36 -11.64
CA GLY A 32 30.15 -20.54 -10.78
C GLY A 32 29.95 -19.08 -11.23
N THR A 33 30.48 -18.68 -12.38
CA THR A 33 30.22 -17.35 -12.97
C THR A 33 29.75 -17.45 -14.42
N ASN A 34 29.08 -16.40 -14.90
CA ASN A 34 28.64 -16.31 -16.30
C ASN A 34 29.72 -15.73 -17.21
N PHE A 35 30.92 -15.53 -16.69
CA PHE A 35 31.96 -14.83 -17.42
C PHE A 35 32.96 -15.80 -18.02
N LEU A 36 33.37 -15.46 -19.24
CA LEU A 36 34.54 -16.00 -19.87
C LEU A 36 35.74 -15.16 -19.44
N TRP A 37 36.80 -15.79 -18.94
CA TRP A 37 38.02 -15.07 -18.62
C TRP A 37 38.87 -14.86 -19.85
N ASN A 38 39.04 -13.60 -20.24
CA ASN A 38 39.98 -13.27 -21.31
C ASN A 38 41.38 -13.04 -20.74
N ILE A 39 42.29 -13.97 -21.04
CA ILE A 39 43.69 -13.92 -20.59
C ILE A 39 44.41 -12.65 -21.08
N ALA A 40 44.05 -12.12 -22.24
CA ALA A 40 44.72 -10.95 -22.82
C ALA A 40 44.36 -9.63 -22.11
N TYR A 41 43.21 -9.56 -21.43
CA TYR A 41 42.74 -8.33 -20.79
C TYR A 41 42.55 -8.45 -19.28
N ALA A 42 42.82 -9.63 -18.70
CA ALA A 42 42.59 -9.94 -17.28
C ALA A 42 41.21 -9.47 -16.77
N LYS A 43 40.20 -9.48 -17.65
CA LYS A 43 38.85 -9.01 -17.37
C LYS A 43 37.84 -10.10 -17.72
N PRO A 44 36.78 -10.28 -16.90
CA PRO A 44 35.65 -11.11 -17.25
C PRO A 44 34.93 -10.54 -18.47
N VAL A 45 34.62 -11.39 -19.46
CA VAL A 45 33.86 -11.04 -20.66
C VAL A 45 32.56 -11.82 -20.64
N MET A 46 31.43 -11.15 -20.91
CA MET A 46 30.16 -11.86 -21.06
C MET A 46 30.16 -12.67 -22.36
N PRO A 47 29.65 -13.92 -22.36
CA PRO A 47 29.44 -14.70 -23.58
C PRO A 47 28.67 -13.90 -24.62
N ALA A 48 29.05 -14.02 -25.88
CA ALA A 48 28.29 -13.43 -26.99
C ALA A 48 26.84 -13.94 -26.96
N GLY A 49 25.86 -13.04 -27.02
CA GLY A 49 24.44 -13.39 -26.91
C GLY A 49 23.94 -13.65 -25.49
N THR A 50 24.68 -13.22 -24.45
CA THR A 50 24.16 -13.17 -23.07
C THR A 50 22.94 -12.25 -23.02
N PRO A 51 21.79 -12.74 -22.53
CA PRO A 51 20.63 -11.88 -22.38
C PRO A 51 20.89 -10.81 -21.33
N ALA A 52 20.50 -9.59 -21.63
CA ALA A 52 20.58 -8.44 -20.73
C ALA A 52 19.25 -7.69 -20.76
N VAL A 53 18.88 -7.09 -19.63
CA VAL A 53 17.72 -6.20 -19.55
C VAL A 53 18.01 -4.96 -20.38
N GLN A 54 17.20 -4.72 -21.42
CA GLN A 54 17.26 -3.53 -22.26
C GLN A 54 16.47 -2.37 -21.67
N SER A 55 15.32 -2.66 -21.07
CA SER A 55 14.45 -1.62 -20.52
C SER A 55 13.58 -2.17 -19.39
N VAL A 56 13.28 -1.30 -18.44
CA VAL A 56 12.35 -1.55 -17.35
C VAL A 56 11.17 -0.62 -17.51
N MET A 57 9.97 -1.18 -17.64
CA MET A 57 8.73 -0.42 -17.65
C MET A 57 8.14 -0.40 -16.24
N MET A 58 8.10 0.80 -15.67
CA MET A 58 7.64 1.04 -14.30
C MET A 58 6.12 1.06 -14.20
N PRO A 59 5.54 0.84 -13.00
CA PRO A 59 4.13 1.07 -12.75
C PRO A 59 3.75 2.51 -13.10
N LYS A 60 2.48 2.72 -13.45
CA LYS A 60 1.95 4.06 -13.70
C LYS A 60 2.11 4.93 -12.45
N HIS A 61 2.43 6.21 -12.63
CA HIS A 61 2.45 7.17 -11.53
C HIS A 61 1.07 7.27 -10.88
N GLY A 62 1.05 7.45 -9.56
CA GLY A 62 -0.18 7.58 -8.79
C GLY A 62 -0.02 7.14 -7.34
N VAL A 63 -1.12 7.20 -6.61
CA VAL A 63 -1.25 6.62 -5.28
C VAL A 63 -2.02 5.31 -5.41
N TYR A 64 -1.42 4.21 -4.97
CA TYR A 64 -1.99 2.88 -5.03
C TYR A 64 -2.63 2.53 -3.69
N LYS A 65 -3.86 2.06 -3.71
CA LYS A 65 -4.59 1.64 -2.51
C LYS A 65 -4.57 0.15 -2.26
N ALA A 66 -5.08 -0.27 -1.11
CA ALA A 66 -5.28 -1.68 -0.82
C ALA A 66 -6.11 -2.36 -1.94
N GLY A 67 -5.61 -3.48 -2.46
CA GLY A 67 -6.20 -4.20 -3.59
C GLY A 67 -5.70 -3.76 -4.98
N ASP A 68 -5.06 -2.59 -5.11
CA ASP A 68 -4.45 -2.21 -6.39
C ASP A 68 -3.22 -3.07 -6.70
N THR A 69 -2.82 -3.13 -7.97
CA THR A 69 -1.67 -3.93 -8.43
C THR A 69 -0.56 -3.05 -8.99
N LEU A 70 0.64 -3.15 -8.41
CA LEU A 70 1.87 -2.67 -9.03
C LEU A 70 2.36 -3.69 -10.06
N SER A 71 2.76 -3.21 -11.24
CA SER A 71 3.28 -4.06 -12.31
C SER A 71 4.59 -3.49 -12.86
N VAL A 72 5.65 -4.29 -12.85
CA VAL A 72 6.95 -3.99 -13.45
C VAL A 72 7.17 -4.96 -14.60
N VAL A 73 7.59 -4.45 -15.76
CA VAL A 73 7.87 -5.28 -16.93
C VAL A 73 9.32 -5.12 -17.34
N LEU A 74 10.05 -6.23 -17.37
CA LEU A 74 11.43 -6.29 -17.84
C LEU A 74 11.45 -6.74 -19.30
N LYS A 75 12.15 -6.00 -20.15
CA LYS A 75 12.41 -6.39 -21.53
C LYS A 75 13.88 -6.75 -21.69
N PHE A 76 14.13 -7.94 -22.21
CA PHE A 76 15.46 -8.46 -22.52
C PHE A 76 15.74 -8.33 -24.02
N ASN A 77 17.03 -8.30 -24.39
CA ASN A 77 17.47 -8.38 -25.78
C ASN A 77 17.34 -9.78 -26.40
N ALA A 78 17.06 -10.80 -25.60
CA ALA A 78 16.90 -12.18 -26.02
C ALA A 78 15.91 -12.92 -25.11
N ALA A 79 15.33 -14.02 -25.62
CA ALA A 79 14.39 -14.81 -24.83
C ALA A 79 15.07 -15.49 -23.64
N VAL A 80 14.43 -15.46 -22.48
CA VAL A 80 14.95 -16.03 -21.23
C VAL A 80 14.00 -17.10 -20.67
N VAL A 81 14.54 -18.11 -20.02
CA VAL A 81 13.81 -19.16 -19.29
C VAL A 81 13.99 -18.92 -17.81
N VAL A 82 12.86 -18.90 -17.09
CA VAL A 82 12.80 -18.67 -15.65
C VAL A 82 12.47 -19.99 -14.95
N THR A 83 13.22 -20.30 -13.90
CA THR A 83 12.86 -21.30 -12.89
C THR A 83 12.70 -20.63 -11.53
N GLY A 84 11.95 -21.23 -10.62
CA GLY A 84 11.67 -20.65 -9.30
C GLY A 84 10.75 -19.44 -9.36
N LYS A 85 10.83 -18.57 -8.34
CA LYS A 85 9.98 -17.39 -8.18
C LYS A 85 10.83 -16.15 -7.93
N PRO A 86 11.51 -15.63 -8.97
CA PRO A 86 12.30 -14.43 -8.79
C PRO A 86 11.42 -13.25 -8.38
N VAL A 87 12.00 -12.30 -7.66
CA VAL A 87 11.32 -11.10 -7.16
C VAL A 87 12.16 -9.86 -7.45
N ILE A 88 11.47 -8.72 -7.52
CA ILE A 88 12.08 -7.40 -7.43
C ILE A 88 11.70 -6.84 -6.07
N GLU A 89 12.69 -6.49 -5.26
CA GLU A 89 12.43 -5.87 -3.97
C GLU A 89 12.16 -4.38 -4.14
N ALA A 90 11.32 -3.80 -3.28
CA ALA A 90 11.13 -2.37 -3.19
C ALA A 90 11.00 -1.94 -1.74
N LEU A 91 11.62 -0.82 -1.38
CA LEU A 91 11.53 -0.20 -0.08
C LEU A 91 10.36 0.79 -0.06
N LEU A 92 9.59 0.74 1.03
CA LEU A 92 8.58 1.73 1.40
C LEU A 92 9.16 2.66 2.46
N PRO A 93 9.67 3.85 2.09
CA PRO A 93 10.47 4.67 3.00
C PRO A 93 9.75 5.03 4.30
N GLY A 94 8.51 5.50 4.24
CA GLY A 94 7.80 5.91 5.46
C GLY A 94 7.33 4.77 6.36
N SER A 95 7.47 3.50 5.97
CA SER A 95 7.22 2.34 6.84
C SER A 95 8.48 1.53 7.14
N GLY A 96 9.60 1.80 6.46
CA GLY A 96 10.82 1.00 6.50
C GLY A 96 10.65 -0.45 6.01
N LYS A 97 9.52 -0.78 5.38
CA LYS A 97 9.22 -2.15 4.95
C LYS A 97 9.77 -2.40 3.56
N VAL A 98 10.42 -3.55 3.38
CA VAL A 98 10.73 -4.08 2.05
C VAL A 98 9.57 -4.95 1.60
N ILE A 99 9.12 -4.74 0.37
CA ILE A 99 8.08 -5.52 -0.28
C ILE A 99 8.65 -6.25 -1.49
N GLN A 100 8.04 -7.36 -1.85
CA GLN A 100 8.47 -8.18 -2.97
C GLN A 100 7.46 -8.12 -4.10
N ILE A 101 7.94 -7.72 -5.28
CA ILE A 101 7.16 -7.72 -6.52
C ILE A 101 7.47 -9.03 -7.23
N MET A 102 6.47 -9.91 -7.25
CA MET A 102 6.64 -11.32 -7.57
C MET A 102 6.59 -11.55 -9.08
N TYR A 103 7.39 -12.49 -9.58
CA TYR A 103 7.29 -12.94 -10.95
C TYR A 103 5.89 -13.49 -11.27
N ALA A 104 5.26 -12.91 -12.30
CA ALA A 104 3.90 -13.23 -12.73
C ALA A 104 3.86 -14.01 -14.05
N GLY A 105 4.91 -13.96 -14.89
CA GLY A 105 4.96 -14.73 -16.14
C GLY A 105 5.90 -14.16 -17.20
N GLY A 106 6.03 -14.88 -18.31
CA GLY A 106 6.86 -14.47 -19.47
C GLY A 106 8.04 -15.40 -19.81
N SER A 107 8.22 -16.49 -19.07
CA SER A 107 9.27 -17.50 -19.34
C SER A 107 9.20 -18.02 -20.77
N GLY A 108 10.36 -18.18 -21.39
CA GLY A 108 10.52 -18.56 -22.80
C GLY A 108 10.39 -17.39 -23.78
N SER A 109 10.17 -16.16 -23.31
CA SER A 109 10.03 -14.94 -24.11
C SER A 109 11.09 -13.88 -23.75
N GLN A 110 11.10 -12.75 -24.47
CA GLN A 110 11.95 -11.59 -24.18
C GLN A 110 11.41 -10.68 -23.07
N THR A 111 10.22 -10.98 -22.54
CA THR A 111 9.53 -10.10 -21.60
C THR A 111 9.14 -10.87 -20.36
N LEU A 112 9.57 -10.38 -19.20
CA LEU A 112 9.13 -10.91 -17.90
C LEU A 112 8.27 -9.88 -17.20
N THR A 113 7.15 -10.32 -16.64
CA THR A 113 6.23 -9.46 -15.89
C THR A 113 6.31 -9.80 -14.41
N PHE A 114 6.39 -8.77 -13.57
CA PHE A 114 6.39 -8.86 -12.11
C PHE A 114 5.20 -8.05 -11.58
N LYS A 115 4.48 -8.61 -10.61
CA LYS A 115 3.30 -7.98 -10.02
C LYS A 115 3.26 -8.09 -8.51
N MET A 116 2.66 -7.10 -7.87
CA MET A 116 2.32 -7.12 -6.45
C MET A 116 0.97 -6.46 -6.22
N THR A 117 0.04 -7.19 -5.61
CA THR A 117 -1.19 -6.60 -5.09
C THR A 117 -0.89 -5.96 -3.74
N ILE A 118 -1.31 -4.72 -3.54
CA ILE A 118 -1.10 -4.00 -2.27
C ILE A 118 -2.01 -4.62 -1.20
N PRO A 119 -1.46 -5.23 -0.12
CA PRO A 119 -2.27 -5.68 0.99
C PRO A 119 -2.80 -4.49 1.81
N ALA A 120 -3.95 -4.67 2.47
CA ALA A 120 -4.47 -3.70 3.41
C ALA A 120 -3.52 -3.51 4.61
N GLY A 121 -3.43 -2.28 5.12
CA GLY A 121 -2.61 -1.97 6.30
C GLY A 121 -1.11 -2.20 6.09
N LEU A 122 -0.62 -2.21 4.84
CA LEU A 122 0.82 -2.26 4.56
C LEU A 122 1.53 -1.08 5.20
N MET A 123 0.82 0.04 5.31
CA MET A 123 1.29 1.29 5.90
C MET A 123 0.53 1.59 7.20
N ALA A 124 1.28 2.01 8.22
CA ALA A 124 0.74 2.27 9.56
C ALA A 124 0.64 3.76 9.90
N ASN A 125 1.29 4.64 9.14
CA ASN A 125 1.32 6.07 9.43
C ASN A 125 1.25 6.91 8.14
N GLN A 126 0.09 7.53 7.93
CA GLN A 126 -0.20 8.36 6.75
C GLN A 126 0.59 9.68 6.76
N ALA A 127 0.93 10.22 7.94
CA ALA A 127 1.63 11.50 8.07
C ALA A 127 3.10 11.44 7.59
N LEU A 128 3.71 10.24 7.59
CA LEU A 128 5.08 10.03 7.11
C LEU A 128 5.17 9.91 5.58
N MET A 129 4.04 9.94 4.86
CA MET A 129 3.96 9.47 3.48
C MET A 129 3.50 10.48 2.44
N ALA A 130 3.02 11.67 2.81
CA ALA A 130 2.50 12.63 1.84
C ALA A 130 3.51 12.93 0.70
N ASN A 131 4.81 12.79 0.97
CA ASN A 131 5.87 13.16 0.04
C ASN A 131 6.85 12.05 -0.36
N GLN A 132 6.70 10.78 0.08
CA GLN A 132 7.72 9.75 -0.18
C GLN A 132 7.25 8.67 -1.16
N GLY A 133 8.08 8.41 -2.17
CA GLY A 133 7.83 7.42 -3.21
C GLY A 133 8.35 6.01 -2.88
N VAL A 134 7.87 5.01 -3.62
CA VAL A 134 8.38 3.63 -3.55
C VAL A 134 9.78 3.57 -4.18
N VAL A 135 10.76 3.06 -3.45
CA VAL A 135 12.14 2.93 -3.94
C VAL A 135 12.38 1.50 -4.40
N PHE A 136 12.46 1.29 -5.71
CA PHE A 136 12.66 -0.04 -6.28
C PHE A 136 14.14 -0.45 -6.20
N GLY A 137 14.38 -1.70 -5.83
CA GLY A 137 15.69 -2.33 -5.87
C GLY A 137 16.21 -2.41 -7.30
N GLN A 138 17.53 -2.28 -7.45
CA GLN A 138 18.21 -2.31 -8.73
C GLN A 138 18.66 -3.73 -9.11
N LYS A 139 18.16 -4.76 -8.44
CA LYS A 139 18.59 -6.15 -8.61
C LYS A 139 17.41 -7.12 -8.59
N LEU A 140 17.49 -8.12 -9.46
CA LEU A 140 16.64 -9.31 -9.42
C LEU A 140 17.13 -10.27 -8.33
N VAL A 141 16.23 -10.65 -7.43
CA VAL A 141 16.48 -11.70 -6.44
C VAL A 141 15.86 -12.99 -6.95
N LEU A 142 16.66 -14.06 -7.08
CA LEU A 142 16.21 -15.28 -7.76
C LEU A 142 15.43 -16.25 -6.86
N GLU A 143 15.52 -16.11 -5.53
CA GLU A 143 14.85 -16.98 -4.54
C GLU A 143 15.04 -18.49 -4.82
N GLY A 144 16.30 -18.89 -5.07
CA GLY A 144 16.65 -20.28 -5.41
C GLY A 144 16.32 -20.70 -6.86
N GLY A 145 15.76 -19.79 -7.66
CA GLY A 145 15.50 -19.96 -9.08
C GLY A 145 16.68 -19.60 -9.99
N THR A 146 16.43 -19.58 -11.30
CA THR A 146 17.40 -19.14 -12.32
C THR A 146 16.70 -18.33 -13.41
N ILE A 147 17.44 -17.43 -14.05
CA ILE A 147 17.03 -16.77 -15.29
C ILE A 147 18.16 -16.96 -16.29
N LYS A 148 17.91 -17.74 -17.33
CA LYS A 148 18.91 -18.13 -18.33
C LYS A 148 18.45 -17.81 -19.74
N GLY A 149 19.38 -17.49 -20.63
CA GLY A 149 19.09 -17.34 -22.05
C GLY A 149 18.53 -18.63 -22.64
N LYS A 150 17.37 -18.56 -23.30
CA LYS A 150 16.67 -19.73 -23.85
C LYS A 150 17.53 -20.49 -24.87
N LYS A 151 18.27 -19.76 -25.71
CA LYS A 151 19.12 -20.35 -26.76
C LYS A 151 20.52 -20.68 -26.28
N THR A 152 21.08 -19.84 -25.41
CA THR A 152 22.51 -19.91 -25.03
C THR A 152 22.75 -20.64 -23.72
N GLY A 153 21.72 -20.80 -22.87
CA GLY A 153 21.86 -21.33 -21.51
C GLY A 153 22.65 -20.43 -20.55
N ALA A 154 23.12 -19.27 -21.00
CA ALA A 154 23.89 -18.32 -20.20
C ALA A 154 23.01 -17.65 -19.14
N ASP A 155 23.48 -17.54 -17.89
CA ASP A 155 22.72 -16.79 -16.90
C ASP A 155 22.77 -15.28 -17.18
N VAL A 156 21.69 -14.63 -16.77
CA VAL A 156 21.43 -13.23 -17.01
C VAL A 156 22.06 -12.36 -15.90
N PRO A 157 22.68 -11.21 -16.23
CA PRO A 157 23.07 -10.23 -15.23
C PRO A 157 21.85 -9.78 -14.42
N LEU A 158 21.94 -9.87 -13.09
CA LEU A 158 20.79 -9.59 -12.20
C LEU A 158 20.60 -8.10 -11.92
N GLU A 159 21.59 -7.28 -12.25
CA GLU A 159 21.48 -5.83 -12.15
C GLU A 159 20.49 -5.31 -13.20
N LEU A 160 19.50 -4.58 -12.71
CA LEU A 160 18.56 -3.86 -13.54
C LEU A 160 19.23 -2.54 -13.95
N PRO A 161 19.16 -2.13 -15.24
CA PRO A 161 19.63 -0.82 -15.67
C PRO A 161 18.97 0.20 -14.77
N ALA A 162 19.76 1.13 -14.19
CA ALA A 162 19.34 2.04 -13.13
C ALA A 162 17.88 2.49 -13.36
N LEU A 163 16.95 1.87 -12.64
CA LEU A 163 15.55 2.29 -12.57
C LEU A 163 15.64 3.73 -12.11
N ALA A 164 15.40 4.67 -13.01
CA ALA A 164 15.69 6.07 -12.78
C ALA A 164 15.14 6.46 -11.40
N ALA A 165 16.04 6.89 -10.52
CA ALA A 165 15.70 7.45 -9.21
C ALA A 165 14.59 8.53 -9.32
N ALA A 166 14.43 9.11 -10.51
CA ALA A 166 13.38 10.07 -10.87
C ALA A 166 11.93 9.50 -10.95
N VAL A 167 11.69 8.18 -10.92
CA VAL A 167 10.34 7.58 -11.00
C VAL A 167 9.78 7.19 -9.63
N ALA A 168 10.65 6.96 -8.64
CA ALA A 168 10.28 6.53 -7.30
C ALA A 168 9.29 7.51 -6.63
N ASP A 169 9.60 8.82 -6.67
CA ASP A 169 8.81 9.89 -6.02
C ASP A 169 7.39 10.10 -6.59
N ARG A 170 7.02 9.35 -7.63
CA ARG A 170 5.71 9.44 -8.30
C ARG A 170 4.83 8.21 -8.10
N ILE A 171 5.35 7.15 -7.50
CA ILE A 171 4.57 5.97 -7.11
C ILE A 171 4.48 6.02 -5.59
N ARG A 172 3.28 6.27 -5.08
CA ARG A 172 2.98 6.26 -3.64
C ARG A 172 2.02 5.13 -3.34
N ILE A 173 2.01 4.68 -2.10
CA ILE A 173 1.03 3.71 -1.62
C ILE A 173 0.31 4.35 -0.45
N ASP A 174 -1.01 4.20 -0.42
CA ASP A 174 -1.81 4.44 0.77
C ASP A 174 -2.77 3.27 0.91
N SER A 175 -2.50 2.37 1.83
CA SER A 175 -3.29 1.14 2.03
C SER A 175 -4.07 1.16 3.34
N THR A 176 -4.16 2.33 3.96
CA THR A 176 -4.70 2.50 5.30
C THR A 176 -6.06 3.18 5.18
N PRO A 177 -7.16 2.53 5.59
CA PRO A 177 -8.43 3.24 5.66
C PRO A 177 -8.41 4.27 6.80
N PRO A 178 -9.34 5.25 6.78
CA PRO A 178 -9.51 6.16 7.90
C PRO A 178 -9.70 5.39 9.21
N GLN A 179 -9.22 5.93 10.32
CA GLN A 179 -9.32 5.32 11.64
C GLN A 179 -10.09 6.25 12.59
N LEU A 180 -11.10 5.70 13.25
CA LEU A 180 -11.86 6.44 14.26
C LEU A 180 -10.99 6.70 15.48
N MET A 181 -10.83 7.98 15.86
CA MET A 181 -10.04 8.38 17.03
C MET A 181 -10.90 8.78 18.21
N GLN A 182 -11.99 9.49 17.96
CA GLN A 182 -12.82 10.05 19.03
C GLN A 182 -14.28 10.13 18.61
N THR A 183 -15.16 10.01 19.58
CA THR A 183 -16.59 10.29 19.43
C THR A 183 -17.03 11.34 20.44
N ALA A 184 -18.02 12.15 20.09
CA ALA A 184 -18.68 13.04 21.04
C ALA A 184 -20.18 13.06 20.79
N LEU A 185 -20.96 13.15 21.86
CA LEU A 185 -22.41 13.11 21.80
C LEU A 185 -23.00 14.24 22.64
N TRP A 186 -24.00 14.92 22.09
CA TRP A 186 -24.77 15.94 22.80
C TRP A 186 -26.22 15.95 22.32
N THR A 187 -27.08 16.58 23.12
CA THR A 187 -28.50 16.70 22.83
C THR A 187 -28.94 18.16 22.80
N SER A 188 -29.99 18.45 22.04
CA SER A 188 -30.68 19.74 22.08
C SER A 188 -32.19 19.54 21.99
N SER A 189 -32.95 20.53 22.45
CA SER A 189 -34.40 20.54 22.27
C SER A 189 -34.76 20.63 20.79
N ALA A 190 -35.88 20.00 20.42
CA ALA A 190 -36.47 20.06 19.09
C ALA A 190 -37.99 20.30 19.18
N PRO A 191 -38.65 20.80 18.11
CA PRO A 191 -40.08 21.08 18.13
C PRO A 191 -40.94 19.87 18.50
N LYS A 192 -42.17 20.14 18.98
CA LYS A 192 -43.18 19.11 19.33
C LYS A 192 -42.73 18.14 20.43
N GLY A 193 -41.94 18.60 21.40
CA GLY A 193 -41.49 17.75 22.50
C GLY A 193 -40.55 16.63 22.06
N MET A 194 -39.75 16.88 21.01
CA MET A 194 -38.72 15.96 20.54
C MET A 194 -37.35 16.36 21.10
N THR A 195 -36.43 15.39 21.14
CA THR A 195 -35.01 15.63 21.43
C THR A 195 -34.20 15.30 20.18
N MET A 196 -33.32 16.23 19.79
CA MET A 196 -32.34 15.98 18.75
C MET A 196 -31.05 15.46 19.40
N ILE A 197 -30.59 14.29 18.97
CA ILE A 197 -29.31 13.73 19.40
C ILE A 197 -28.32 13.95 18.27
N THR A 198 -27.16 14.53 18.60
CA THR A 198 -26.06 14.73 17.66
C THR A 198 -24.87 13.90 18.10
N GLN A 199 -24.33 13.12 17.15
CA GLN A 199 -23.16 12.29 17.32
C GLN A 199 -22.09 12.74 16.32
N SER A 200 -20.91 13.09 16.82
CA SER A 200 -19.73 13.33 15.99
C SER A 200 -18.73 12.18 16.07
N PHE A 201 -18.06 11.92 14.95
CA PHE A 201 -16.97 10.97 14.81
C PHE A 201 -15.77 11.71 14.25
N THR A 202 -14.68 11.74 15.00
CA THR A 202 -13.41 12.33 14.59
C THR A 202 -12.44 11.23 14.22
N PHE A 203 -11.92 11.30 13.00
CA PHE A 203 -10.97 10.36 12.41
C PHE A 203 -9.56 10.95 12.44
N ASN A 204 -8.56 10.09 12.23
CA ASN A 204 -7.16 10.48 12.06
C ASN A 204 -6.94 11.34 10.79
N GLU A 205 -7.83 11.24 9.81
CA GLU A 205 -7.73 11.88 8.50
C GLU A 205 -9.08 12.33 7.94
N ALA A 206 -9.06 13.02 6.81
CA ALA A 206 -10.26 13.50 6.15
C ALA A 206 -11.06 12.37 5.51
N VAL A 207 -12.36 12.30 5.78
CA VAL A 207 -13.23 11.21 5.28
C VAL A 207 -14.19 11.73 4.22
N ARG A 208 -14.13 11.15 3.02
CA ARG A 208 -15.13 11.34 1.97
C ARG A 208 -16.34 10.46 2.26
N VAL A 209 -17.52 11.04 2.06
CA VAL A 209 -18.81 10.37 2.27
C VAL A 209 -19.48 10.20 0.91
N ALA A 210 -19.85 8.96 0.58
CA ALA A 210 -20.74 8.67 -0.55
C ALA A 210 -22.02 8.00 -0.05
N GLY A 211 -23.11 8.18 -0.79
CA GLY A 211 -24.44 7.68 -0.41
C GLY A 211 -24.97 8.28 0.89
N ARG A 212 -25.84 7.53 1.58
CA ARG A 212 -26.49 7.93 2.84
C ARG A 212 -26.11 6.95 3.95
N PRO A 213 -24.96 7.13 4.63
CA PRO A 213 -24.58 6.24 5.72
C PRO A 213 -25.51 6.45 6.92
N ILE A 214 -25.81 5.34 7.62
CA ILE A 214 -26.62 5.33 8.83
C ILE A 214 -25.79 4.73 9.97
N VAL A 215 -25.81 5.36 11.13
CA VAL A 215 -25.26 4.78 12.36
C VAL A 215 -26.43 4.35 13.22
N THR A 216 -26.42 3.12 13.74
CA THR A 216 -27.49 2.64 14.62
C THR A 216 -26.96 2.58 16.04
N ALA A 217 -27.63 3.24 16.98
CA ALA A 217 -27.28 3.24 18.40
C ALA A 217 -28.48 2.86 19.27
N LEU A 218 -28.26 2.32 20.46
CA LEU A 218 -29.34 2.12 21.43
C LEU A 218 -29.50 3.37 22.29
N VAL A 219 -30.72 3.91 22.31
CA VAL A 219 -31.12 5.02 23.16
C VAL A 219 -32.18 4.47 24.10
N GLY A 220 -31.85 4.31 25.39
CA GLY A 220 -32.78 3.70 26.36
C GLY A 220 -33.15 2.25 26.04
N GLY A 221 -32.25 1.50 25.37
CA GLY A 221 -32.51 0.12 24.94
C GLY A 221 -33.24 0.00 23.60
N VAL A 222 -33.65 1.11 22.98
CA VAL A 222 -34.34 1.13 21.67
C VAL A 222 -33.35 1.49 20.56
N PRO A 223 -33.30 0.74 19.44
CA PRO A 223 -32.49 1.12 18.28
C PRO A 223 -32.95 2.45 17.67
N VAL A 224 -31.99 3.36 17.48
CA VAL A 224 -32.17 4.67 16.87
C VAL A 224 -31.18 4.81 15.72
N HIS A 225 -31.69 5.25 14.57
CA HIS A 225 -30.91 5.47 13.36
C HIS A 225 -30.49 6.94 13.25
N PHE A 226 -29.19 7.16 13.33
CA PHE A 226 -28.54 8.44 13.10
C PHE A 226 -28.23 8.57 11.62
N THR A 227 -28.69 9.67 11.03
CA THR A 227 -28.47 10.00 9.62
C THR A 227 -27.33 10.99 9.48
N TYR A 228 -26.55 10.84 8.41
CA TYR A 228 -25.46 11.76 8.11
C TYR A 228 -25.96 13.21 7.93
N LYS A 229 -25.28 14.16 8.57
CA LYS A 229 -25.62 15.58 8.54
C LYS A 229 -24.58 16.43 7.81
N THR A 230 -23.30 16.34 8.19
CA THR A 230 -22.23 17.19 7.64
C THR A 230 -20.83 16.64 7.94
N GLY A 231 -19.80 17.26 7.34
CA GLY A 231 -18.39 17.01 7.62
C GLY A 231 -17.60 16.25 6.54
N ALA A 232 -18.19 16.00 5.36
CA ALA A 232 -17.53 15.27 4.29
C ALA A 232 -16.26 16.01 3.82
N GLY A 233 -15.18 15.26 3.63
CA GLY A 233 -13.87 15.82 3.30
C GLY A 233 -13.15 16.45 4.49
N THR A 234 -13.68 16.31 5.71
CA THR A 234 -13.04 16.75 6.95
C THR A 234 -12.75 15.56 7.86
N LYS A 235 -11.98 15.78 8.93
CA LYS A 235 -11.73 14.74 9.93
C LYS A 235 -12.93 14.41 10.80
N THR A 236 -13.97 15.24 10.81
CA THR A 236 -15.10 15.09 11.73
C THR A 236 -16.39 14.96 10.96
N LEU A 237 -17.04 13.81 11.07
CA LEU A 237 -18.37 13.57 10.52
C LEU A 237 -19.42 13.73 11.61
N THR A 238 -20.53 14.39 11.28
CA THR A 238 -21.66 14.60 12.21
C THR A 238 -22.89 13.86 11.71
N PHE A 239 -23.55 13.14 12.62
CA PHE A 239 -24.79 12.43 12.39
C PHE A 239 -25.83 12.85 13.42
N THR A 240 -27.10 12.79 13.04
CA THR A 240 -28.20 13.21 13.92
C THR A 240 -29.41 12.27 13.87
N ALA A 241 -30.14 12.22 14.99
CA ALA A 241 -31.40 11.49 15.11
C ALA A 241 -32.41 12.28 15.95
N MET A 242 -33.69 12.19 15.61
CA MET A 242 -34.79 12.73 16.43
C MET A 242 -35.48 11.60 17.18
N VAL A 243 -35.74 11.81 18.46
CA VAL A 243 -36.49 10.86 19.32
C VAL A 243 -37.54 11.61 20.16
N PRO A 244 -38.68 10.97 20.50
CA PRO A 244 -39.65 11.53 21.44
C PRO A 244 -39.02 11.79 22.83
N MET A 245 -39.45 12.83 23.56
CA MET A 245 -38.91 13.18 24.89
C MET A 245 -39.14 12.07 25.93
N ALA A 246 -38.05 11.39 26.28
CA ALA A 246 -37.68 11.01 27.66
C ALA A 246 -36.23 10.44 27.71
N VAL A 247 -35.31 10.98 26.90
CA VAL A 247 -33.89 10.58 27.00
C VAL A 247 -33.20 11.17 28.24
N GLY A 248 -33.89 12.02 29.00
CA GLY A 248 -33.41 12.61 30.25
C GLY A 248 -33.12 11.51 31.28
N GLY A 249 -31.86 11.10 31.35
CA GLY A 249 -31.37 10.04 32.24
C GLY A 249 -31.20 8.67 31.59
N MET A 250 -31.57 8.49 30.31
CA MET A 250 -31.34 7.22 29.61
C MET A 250 -29.88 7.11 29.17
N ALA A 251 -29.23 6.01 29.53
CA ALA A 251 -27.92 5.67 28.98
C ALA A 251 -28.03 5.52 27.46
N ILE A 252 -27.30 6.34 26.71
CA ILE A 252 -27.10 6.14 25.28
C ILE A 252 -25.91 5.20 25.16
N ARG A 253 -26.17 3.98 24.69
CA ARG A 253 -25.14 3.01 24.36
C ARG A 253 -25.11 2.91 22.85
N PRO A 254 -24.08 3.44 22.16
CA PRO A 254 -23.98 3.17 20.75
C PRO A 254 -23.80 1.68 20.56
N LEU A 255 -24.71 1.09 19.79
CA LEU A 255 -24.47 -0.19 19.20
C LEU A 255 -23.46 0.02 18.07
N MET A 256 -22.46 -0.84 18.04
CA MET A 256 -21.18 -0.57 17.41
C MET A 256 -21.15 -0.85 15.90
N SER A 257 -22.28 -0.70 15.21
CA SER A 257 -22.40 -1.02 13.79
C SER A 257 -22.83 0.20 12.99
N VAL A 258 -21.92 0.71 12.17
CA VAL A 258 -22.28 1.57 11.06
C VAL A 258 -22.82 0.69 9.95
N SER A 259 -24.06 0.93 9.55
CA SER A 259 -24.66 0.29 8.39
C SER A 259 -24.65 1.28 7.24
N PHE A 260 -23.89 0.96 6.21
CA PHE A 260 -23.97 1.69 4.97
C PHE A 260 -25.24 1.23 4.25
N GLY A 261 -26.20 2.13 4.02
CA GLY A 261 -27.29 1.83 3.06
C GLY A 261 -26.69 1.46 1.70
N GLN A 262 -27.46 0.82 0.80
CA GLN A 262 -26.93 0.46 -0.52
C GLN A 262 -26.25 1.67 -1.21
N GLY A 263 -24.99 1.50 -1.60
CA GLY A 263 -24.18 2.54 -2.23
C GLY A 263 -23.57 3.59 -1.29
N ALA A 264 -23.72 3.45 0.03
CA ALA A 264 -23.03 4.31 0.98
C ALA A 264 -21.63 3.79 1.30
N SER A 265 -20.69 4.71 1.53
CA SER A 265 -19.33 4.36 1.92
C SER A 265 -18.64 5.56 2.57
N LEU A 266 -17.80 5.25 3.55
CA LEU A 266 -16.84 6.18 4.12
C LEU A 266 -15.46 5.76 3.63
N MET A 267 -14.71 6.67 3.02
CA MET A 267 -13.39 6.38 2.47
C MET A 267 -12.46 7.58 2.62
N ASP A 268 -11.15 7.34 2.54
CA ASP A 268 -10.17 8.42 2.46
C ASP A 268 -10.18 9.11 1.07
N THR A 269 -9.16 9.94 0.82
CA THR A 269 -9.01 10.64 -0.46
C THR A 269 -8.56 9.72 -1.60
N VAL A 270 -7.90 8.60 -1.31
CA VAL A 270 -7.36 7.63 -2.27
C VAL A 270 -8.39 6.53 -2.59
N GLY A 271 -9.42 6.39 -1.75
CA GLY A 271 -10.50 5.42 -1.84
C GLY A 271 -10.29 4.15 -1.02
N ASN A 272 -9.48 4.16 0.05
CA ASN A 272 -9.51 3.08 1.06
C ASN A 272 -10.80 3.21 1.87
N MET A 273 -11.61 2.15 1.89
CA MET A 273 -12.89 2.15 2.59
C MET A 273 -12.68 1.88 4.08
N LEU A 274 -13.31 2.70 4.92
CA LEU A 274 -13.40 2.50 6.36
C LEU A 274 -14.05 1.15 6.67
N ASP A 275 -13.39 0.34 7.49
CA ASP A 275 -13.98 -0.88 8.03
C ASP A 275 -15.05 -0.51 9.07
N ALA A 276 -16.31 -0.92 8.84
CA ALA A 276 -17.42 -0.68 9.77
C ALA A 276 -17.18 -1.30 11.17
N ARG A 277 -16.28 -2.28 11.29
CA ARG A 277 -15.87 -2.86 12.58
C ARG A 277 -14.97 -1.94 13.41
N SER A 278 -14.37 -0.92 12.81
CA SER A 278 -13.55 0.06 13.55
C SER A 278 -14.36 0.79 14.63
N PHE A 279 -15.67 0.91 14.46
CA PHE A 279 -16.58 1.50 15.44
C PHE A 279 -16.86 0.58 16.64
N SER A 280 -16.45 -0.70 16.60
CA SER A 280 -16.67 -1.67 17.69
C SER A 280 -15.50 -1.89 18.62
N GLN A 281 -14.36 -1.26 18.37
CA GLN A 281 -13.14 -1.41 19.17
C GLN A 281 -12.77 -0.15 19.95
N SER A 282 -13.43 0.98 19.67
CA SER A 282 -13.16 2.27 20.32
C SER A 282 -13.93 2.38 21.64
N TRP A 283 -13.27 2.00 22.75
CA TRP A 283 -13.49 2.44 24.14
C TRP A 283 -14.78 3.23 24.42
N MET A 284 -15.91 2.52 24.52
CA MET A 284 -17.13 3.07 25.08
C MET A 284 -17.49 2.39 26.40
N MET A 285 -16.57 2.53 27.35
CA MET A 285 -16.97 2.92 28.70
C MET A 285 -16.91 4.45 28.75
N LEU A 286 -17.78 5.14 28.00
CA LEU A 286 -18.26 6.39 28.55
C LEU A 286 -18.99 5.92 29.81
N GLY A 287 -18.37 6.14 30.98
CA GLY A 287 -19.06 6.00 32.25
C GLY A 287 -20.42 6.66 32.10
N ALA A 288 -21.44 6.14 32.77
CA ALA A 288 -22.80 6.67 32.72
C ALA A 288 -22.81 8.15 33.11
N THR A 289 -22.48 9.05 32.18
CA THR A 289 -22.51 10.48 32.38
C THR A 289 -23.91 10.86 31.95
N THR A 290 -24.80 10.90 32.93
CA THR A 290 -25.98 11.77 32.84
C THR A 290 -25.51 13.12 32.34
N ILE A 291 -25.89 13.50 31.12
CA ILE A 291 -25.70 14.84 30.59
C ILE A 291 -26.66 15.73 31.39
N PRO A 292 -26.20 16.62 32.30
CA PRO A 292 -27.09 17.54 32.97
C PRO A 292 -27.51 18.61 31.96
N VAL A 293 -28.82 18.75 31.75
CA VAL A 293 -29.37 19.83 30.94
C VAL A 293 -29.41 21.08 31.81
N GLY A 294 -28.62 22.10 31.46
CA GLY A 294 -28.76 23.43 32.04
C GLY A 294 -30.18 23.94 31.79
N SER A 295 -30.89 24.28 32.86
CA SER A 295 -32.20 24.91 32.78
C SER A 295 -32.06 26.24 32.04
N ALA A 296 -32.72 26.35 30.88
CA ALA A 296 -33.10 27.66 30.36
C ALA A 296 -34.15 28.21 31.33
N GLY A 297 -33.68 28.95 32.35
CA GLY A 297 -34.51 29.72 33.25
C GLY A 297 -35.33 30.72 32.45
N VAL A 298 -36.62 30.41 32.34
CA VAL A 298 -37.70 31.24 31.84
C VAL A 298 -37.65 32.61 32.53
N GLY A 299 -37.84 33.66 31.74
CA GLY A 299 -37.89 35.05 32.22
C GLY A 299 -38.85 35.21 33.38
N GLY A 300 -38.32 35.70 34.50
CA GLY A 300 -39.12 36.21 35.60
C GLY A 300 -39.72 37.55 35.21
N ALA A 301 -41.04 37.59 35.03
CA ALA A 301 -41.81 38.81 34.96
C ALA A 301 -41.61 39.60 36.27
N VAL A 302 -41.09 40.81 36.15
CA VAL A 302 -41.13 41.82 37.21
C VAL A 302 -42.46 42.57 37.05
N THR A 303 -43.44 42.25 37.88
CA THR A 303 -44.57 43.18 38.14
C THR A 303 -44.15 44.16 39.23
N PRO A 304 -44.31 45.49 39.04
CA PRO A 304 -44.05 46.46 40.08
C PRO A 304 -45.29 46.71 40.95
N VAL A 305 -45.05 47.43 42.05
CA VAL A 305 -45.99 48.10 42.98
C VAL A 305 -46.37 47.22 44.19
N LYS A 306 -46.16 47.65 45.45
CA LYS A 306 -46.25 48.99 46.02
C LYS A 306 -45.15 49.28 47.05
#